data_AF-A0A085LGQ4-F1
#
_entry.id   AF-A0A085LGQ4-F1
#
_cell.length_a   1.000
_cell.length_b   1.000
_cell.length_c   1.000
_cell.angle_alpha   90.00
_cell.angle_beta   90.00
_cell.angle_gamma   90.00
#
_symmetry.space_group_name_H-M   'P 1'
#
loop_
_entity.id
_entity.type
_entity.pdbx_description
1 polymer ?
#
loop_
_entity_poly.entity_id
_entity_poly.type
_entity_poly.pdbx_seq_one_letter_code
_entity_poly.pdbx_strand_id
1 'polypeptide(L)'
;MTAPTTPAAASATPRLADDVAALLRAGTVIPAQPLALDADRRLDERRQRALTRYYHAAGAGGVAVGVHTTQFEIREHGLLRPVLELAAEVSRATAAGDAPAGSLHTGPRPLVQVRDGRAVAE
;
A
#
# COMPACT_ATOMS: atom_id res chain seq x y z
N MET A 1 30.57 -41.32 -17.63
CA MET A 1 29.86 -40.26 -18.39
C MET A 1 29.22 -39.31 -17.39
N THR A 2 29.94 -38.25 -17.01
CA THR A 2 29.46 -37.20 -16.10
C THR A 2 28.82 -36.11 -16.96
N ALA A 3 27.52 -35.90 -16.83
CA ALA A 3 26.85 -34.80 -17.51
C ALA A 3 27.30 -33.46 -16.90
N PRO A 4 27.51 -32.40 -17.71
CA PRO A 4 27.85 -31.09 -17.18
C PRO A 4 26.63 -30.47 -16.48
N THR A 5 26.73 -30.25 -15.18
CA THR A 5 25.78 -29.41 -14.44
C THR A 5 25.97 -27.97 -14.89
N THR A 6 25.01 -27.45 -15.66
CA THR A 6 24.94 -26.03 -15.98
C THR A 6 24.63 -25.28 -14.68
N PRO A 7 25.42 -24.26 -14.28
CA PRO A 7 25.08 -23.46 -13.11
C PRO A 7 23.76 -22.73 -13.39
N ALA A 8 22.79 -22.92 -12.50
CA ALA A 8 21.53 -22.18 -12.54
C ALA A 8 21.87 -20.67 -12.51
N ALA A 9 21.45 -19.94 -13.54
CA ALA A 9 21.67 -18.50 -13.63
C ALA A 9 21.14 -17.84 -12.36
N ALA A 10 22.01 -17.15 -11.62
CA ALA A 10 21.61 -16.43 -10.43
C ALA A 10 20.53 -15.40 -10.81
N SER A 11 19.31 -15.60 -10.33
CA SER A 11 18.20 -14.68 -10.58
C SER A 11 18.59 -13.30 -10.07
N ALA A 12 18.70 -12.34 -10.99
CA ALA A 12 19.06 -10.98 -10.65
C ALA A 12 18.04 -10.42 -9.64
N THR A 13 18.52 -9.94 -8.49
CA THR A 13 17.65 -9.32 -7.48
C THR A 13 16.87 -8.18 -8.12
N PRO A 14 15.53 -8.16 -8.02
CA PRO A 14 14.73 -7.09 -8.60
C PRO A 14 15.13 -5.74 -7.98
N ARG A 15 15.49 -4.78 -8.83
CA ARG A 15 15.80 -3.41 -8.40
C ARG A 15 14.52 -2.57 -8.39
N LEU A 16 14.38 -1.76 -7.34
CA LEU A 16 13.36 -0.72 -7.26
C LEU A 16 13.69 0.39 -8.27
N ALA A 17 12.66 1.10 -8.74
CA ALA A 17 12.85 2.34 -9.47
C ALA A 17 13.62 3.35 -8.59
N ASP A 18 14.48 4.17 -9.20
CA ASP A 18 15.43 5.00 -8.46
C ASP A 18 14.74 6.02 -7.55
N ASP A 19 13.60 6.56 -7.99
CA ASP A 19 12.74 7.46 -7.24
C ASP A 19 12.12 6.78 -5.99
N VAL A 20 11.59 5.56 -6.15
CA VAL A 20 11.07 4.74 -5.05
C VAL A 20 12.19 4.41 -4.06
N ALA A 21 13.36 4.03 -4.55
CA ALA A 21 14.49 3.67 -3.70
C ALA A 21 15.02 4.89 -2.91
N ALA A 22 15.01 6.09 -3.53
CA ALA A 22 15.38 7.34 -2.87
C ALA A 22 14.42 7.67 -1.72
N LEU A 23 13.11 7.50 -1.93
CA LEU A 23 12.08 7.70 -0.91
C LEU A 23 12.29 6.79 0.31
N LEU A 24 12.51 5.49 0.10
CA LEU A 24 12.76 4.56 1.20
C LEU A 24 14.04 4.91 1.96
N ARG A 25 15.13 5.28 1.26
CA ARG A 25 16.38 5.71 1.90
C ARG A 25 16.25 7.01 2.68
N ALA A 26 15.33 7.89 2.29
CA ALA A 26 15.03 9.13 3.00
C ALA A 26 14.20 8.92 4.28
N GLY A 27 13.77 7.68 4.57
CA GLY A 27 12.99 7.37 5.78
C GLY A 27 11.50 7.67 5.64
N THR A 28 10.92 7.55 4.44
CA THR A 28 9.49 7.76 4.21
C THR A 28 8.62 6.92 5.15
N VAL A 29 7.67 7.59 5.82
CA VAL A 29 6.71 6.94 6.72
C VAL A 29 5.56 6.32 5.94
N ILE A 30 5.31 5.03 6.20
CA ILE A 30 4.22 4.24 5.58
C ILE A 30 3.47 3.50 6.71
N PRO A 31 2.43 4.12 7.32
CA PRO A 31 1.69 3.50 8.42
C PRO A 31 0.85 2.31 7.95
N ALA A 32 0.70 1.32 8.83
CA ALA A 32 -0.25 0.23 8.66
C ALA A 32 -1.67 0.72 8.92
N GLN A 33 -2.48 0.84 7.87
CA GLN A 33 -3.84 1.35 7.96
C GLN A 33 -4.79 0.28 8.51
N PRO A 34 -5.57 0.57 9.56
CA PRO A 34 -6.54 -0.39 10.09
C PRO A 34 -7.74 -0.60 9.16
N LEU A 35 -8.43 -1.71 9.37
CA LEU A 35 -9.74 -1.95 8.77
C LEU A 35 -10.81 -1.20 9.57
N ALA A 36 -11.61 -0.39 8.90
CA ALA A 36 -12.77 0.27 9.47
C ALA A 36 -14.02 -0.57 9.20
N LEU A 37 -14.66 -1.02 10.28
CA LEU A 37 -15.93 -1.73 10.23
C LEU A 37 -17.02 -0.90 10.93
N ASP A 38 -18.25 -1.08 10.50
CA ASP A 38 -19.43 -0.59 11.22
C ASP A 38 -19.82 -1.53 12.39
N ALA A 39 -20.91 -1.18 13.09
CA ALA A 39 -21.41 -1.96 14.22
C ALA A 39 -21.83 -3.39 13.83
N ASP A 40 -22.19 -3.61 12.57
CA ASP A 40 -22.61 -4.89 12.00
C ASP A 40 -21.42 -5.67 11.38
N ARG A 41 -20.19 -5.20 11.62
CA ARG A 41 -18.93 -5.79 11.11
C ARG A 41 -18.82 -5.78 9.59
N ARG A 42 -19.46 -4.82 8.92
CA ARG A 42 -19.33 -4.59 7.48
C ARG A 42 -18.30 -3.50 7.23
N LEU A 43 -17.67 -3.51 6.06
CA LEU A 43 -16.72 -2.46 5.67
C LEU A 43 -17.39 -1.08 5.71
N ASP A 44 -16.91 -0.19 6.57
CA ASP A 44 -17.33 1.21 6.59
C ASP A 44 -16.44 2.00 5.62
N GLU A 45 -16.86 2.09 4.36
CA GLU A 45 -16.10 2.79 3.32
C GLU A 45 -15.84 4.25 3.68
N ARG A 46 -16.80 4.94 4.32
CA ARG A 46 -16.66 6.36 4.67
C ARG A 46 -15.50 6.55 5.63
N ARG A 47 -15.41 5.71 6.67
CA ARG A 47 -14.32 5.73 7.65
C ARG A 47 -13.02 5.22 7.05
N GLN A 48 -13.05 4.19 6.21
CA GLN A 48 -11.86 3.68 5.54
C GLN A 48 -11.20 4.76 4.66
N ARG A 49 -12.01 5.52 3.91
CA ARG A 49 -11.54 6.69 3.14
C ARG A 49 -11.00 7.80 4.05
N ALA A 50 -11.65 8.03 5.20
CA ALA A 50 -11.21 9.04 6.16
C ALA A 50 -9.83 8.70 6.77
N LEU A 51 -9.56 7.44 7.07
CA LEU A 51 -8.25 6.98 7.55
C LEU A 51 -7.14 7.25 6.52
N THR A 52 -7.39 6.93 5.25
CA THR A 52 -6.40 7.20 4.18
C THR A 52 -6.13 8.71 4.07
N ARG A 53 -7.17 9.55 4.03
CA ARG A 53 -7.00 11.01 4.01
C ARG A 53 -6.26 11.53 5.24
N TYR A 54 -6.57 11.00 6.42
CA TYR A 54 -5.92 11.38 7.67
C TYR A 54 -4.41 11.14 7.62
N TYR A 55 -3.97 9.96 7.18
CA TYR A 55 -2.53 9.68 7.11
C TYR A 55 -1.80 10.57 6.10
N HIS A 56 -2.41 10.85 4.94
CA HIS A 56 -1.85 11.82 3.99
C HIS A 56 -1.82 13.24 4.58
N ALA A 57 -2.88 13.65 5.30
CA ALA A 57 -2.94 14.94 6.01
C ALA A 57 -1.81 15.09 7.03
N ALA A 58 -1.51 13.99 7.74
CA ALA A 58 -0.45 13.90 8.73
C ALA A 58 0.97 13.86 8.11
N GLY A 59 1.10 13.90 6.79
CA GLY A 59 2.38 13.92 6.09
C GLY A 59 2.98 12.54 5.82
N ALA A 60 2.21 11.45 5.93
CA ALA A 60 2.68 10.14 5.52
C ALA A 60 2.96 10.12 4.00
N GLY A 61 4.04 9.47 3.58
CA GLY A 61 4.39 9.33 2.16
C GLY A 61 3.69 8.15 1.47
N GLY A 62 2.78 7.46 2.16
CA GLY A 62 2.00 6.34 1.66
C GLY A 62 1.17 5.71 2.78
N VAL A 63 0.46 4.63 2.49
CA VAL A 63 -0.24 3.79 3.48
C VAL A 63 -0.07 2.31 3.13
N ALA A 64 0.12 1.45 4.13
CA ALA A 64 0.17 0.01 3.96
C ALA A 64 -1.21 -0.60 4.27
N VAL A 65 -1.76 -1.33 3.31
CA VAL A 65 -3.14 -1.89 3.34
C VAL A 65 -3.10 -3.37 3.00
N GLY A 66 -3.95 -4.17 3.65
CA GLY A 66 -3.93 -5.62 3.53
C GLY A 66 -2.81 -6.27 4.35
N VAL A 67 -2.40 -5.61 5.42
CA VAL A 67 -1.44 -6.06 6.44
C VAL A 67 -2.18 -6.55 7.69
N HIS A 68 -1.47 -7.06 8.71
CA HIS A 68 -2.09 -7.57 9.95
C HIS A 68 -3.09 -6.57 10.58
N THR A 69 -2.76 -5.27 10.58
CA THR A 69 -3.65 -4.22 11.11
C THR A 69 -4.93 -4.05 10.27
N THR A 70 -4.90 -4.40 8.98
CA THR A 70 -6.08 -4.47 8.10
C THR A 70 -6.83 -5.82 8.23
N GLN A 71 -6.33 -6.75 9.06
CA GLN A 71 -6.82 -8.12 9.23
C GLN A 71 -6.64 -8.98 7.97
N PHE A 72 -5.98 -10.13 8.08
CA PHE A 72 -5.74 -10.98 6.90
C PHE A 72 -7.00 -11.73 6.45
N GLU A 73 -7.95 -11.91 7.37
CA GLU A 73 -9.25 -12.53 7.19
C GLU A 73 -10.12 -11.81 6.14
N ILE A 74 -9.82 -10.55 5.79
CA ILE A 74 -10.49 -9.84 4.69
C ILE A 74 -10.43 -10.59 3.36
N ARG A 75 -9.44 -11.48 3.18
CA ARG A 75 -9.30 -12.35 1.99
C ARG A 75 -10.44 -13.36 1.90
N GLU A 76 -10.82 -13.94 3.03
CA GLU A 76 -11.88 -14.95 3.15
C GLU A 76 -13.27 -14.32 2.96
N HIS A 77 -13.39 -13.03 3.29
CA HIS A 77 -14.62 -12.25 3.11
C HIS A 77 -14.72 -11.55 1.75
N GLY A 78 -13.79 -11.78 0.82
CA GLY A 78 -13.80 -11.12 -0.49
C GLY A 78 -13.54 -9.61 -0.45
N LEU A 79 -13.02 -9.09 0.67
CA LEU A 79 -12.82 -7.66 0.93
C LEU A 79 -11.43 -7.15 0.54
N LEU A 80 -10.45 -8.03 0.26
CA LEU A 80 -9.08 -7.61 -0.08
C LEU A 80 -9.05 -6.62 -1.27
N ARG A 81 -9.65 -7.00 -2.41
CA ARG A 81 -9.69 -6.13 -3.59
C ARG A 81 -10.44 -4.81 -3.31
N PRO A 82 -11.69 -4.83 -2.78
CA PRO A 82 -12.40 -3.61 -2.44
C PRO A 82 -11.61 -2.65 -1.54
N VAL A 83 -10.96 -3.16 -0.50
CA VAL A 83 -10.19 -2.33 0.45
C VAL A 83 -8.93 -1.74 -0.21
N LEU A 84 -8.23 -2.51 -1.06
CA LEU A 84 -7.08 -2.00 -1.81
C LEU A 84 -7.47 -0.94 -2.85
N GLU A 85 -8.55 -1.17 -3.59
CA GLU A 85 -9.07 -0.22 -4.58
C GLU A 85 -9.47 1.10 -3.91
N LEU A 86 -10.16 1.02 -2.77
CA LEU A 86 -10.60 2.16 -1.99
C LEU A 86 -9.42 3.02 -1.50
N ALA A 87 -8.41 2.40 -0.90
CA ALA A 87 -7.23 3.10 -0.43
C ALA A 87 -6.45 3.76 -1.59
N ALA A 88 -6.38 3.08 -2.73
CA ALA A 88 -5.69 3.59 -3.91
C ALA A 88 -6.40 4.76 -4.57
N GLU A 89 -7.73 4.67 -4.69
CA GLU A 89 -8.58 5.74 -5.20
C GLU A 89 -8.39 7.01 -4.37
N VAL A 90 -8.50 6.90 -3.04
CA VAL A 90 -8.33 8.05 -2.13
C VAL A 90 -6.91 8.57 -2.14
N SER A 91 -5.89 7.70 -2.19
CA SER A 91 -4.49 8.15 -2.23
C SER A 91 -4.18 8.92 -3.51
N ARG A 92 -4.70 8.48 -4.67
CA ARG A 92 -4.56 9.23 -5.93
C ARG A 92 -5.27 10.58 -5.87
N ALA A 93 -6.49 10.63 -5.37
CA ALA A 93 -7.24 11.88 -5.22
C ALA A 93 -6.49 12.87 -4.30
N THR A 94 -5.97 12.39 -3.17
CA THR A 94 -5.24 13.23 -2.22
C THR A 94 -3.91 13.72 -2.80
N ALA A 95 -3.21 12.89 -3.58
CA ALA A 95 -1.96 13.26 -4.24
C ALA A 95 -2.15 14.26 -5.40
N ALA A 96 -3.34 14.29 -6.02
CA ALA A 96 -3.66 15.15 -7.15
C ALA A 96 -4.09 16.58 -6.77
N GLY A 97 -4.20 16.91 -5.47
CA GLY A 97 -4.51 18.27 -5.01
C GLY A 97 -5.61 18.39 -3.96
N ASP A 98 -6.34 17.31 -3.64
CA ASP A 98 -7.36 17.30 -2.58
C ASP A 98 -6.76 17.05 -1.18
N ALA A 99 -5.52 17.49 -0.95
CA ALA A 99 -4.91 17.40 0.36
C ALA A 99 -5.71 18.26 1.35
N PRO A 100 -6.16 17.70 2.49
CA PRO A 100 -6.90 18.48 3.49
C PRO A 100 -6.07 19.67 3.97
N ALA A 101 -6.77 20.79 4.20
CA ALA A 101 -6.17 22.04 4.66
C ALA A 101 -5.27 21.81 5.89
N GLY A 102 -4.00 22.22 5.78
CA GLY A 102 -2.99 22.02 6.84
C GLY A 102 -1.91 20.99 6.53
N SER A 103 -1.96 20.30 5.38
CA SER A 103 -0.85 19.45 4.92
C SER A 103 0.42 20.27 4.72
N LEU A 104 1.41 20.08 5.61
CA LEU A 104 2.72 20.69 5.51
C LEU A 104 3.52 19.98 4.39
N HIS A 105 3.32 20.38 3.14
CA HIS A 105 4.05 19.78 2.02
C HIS A 105 5.44 20.40 1.89
N THR A 106 6.46 19.75 2.47
CA THR A 106 7.88 19.93 2.11
C THR A 106 8.57 18.56 2.10
N GLY A 107 7.95 17.59 1.41
CA GLY A 107 8.46 16.23 1.31
C GLY A 107 8.14 15.62 -0.04
N PRO A 108 8.94 14.63 -0.48
CA PRO A 108 8.75 14.00 -1.79
C PRO A 108 7.40 13.28 -1.88
N ARG A 109 6.85 13.21 -3.10
CA ARG A 109 5.47 12.82 -3.41
C ARG A 109 5.07 11.46 -2.83
N PRO A 110 3.80 11.27 -2.41
CA PRO A 110 3.35 10.01 -1.88
C PRO A 110 3.40 8.90 -2.94
N LEU A 111 3.89 7.73 -2.54
CA LEU A 111 3.89 6.52 -3.36
C LEU A 111 2.51 5.88 -3.32
N VAL A 112 1.90 5.72 -4.49
CA VAL A 112 0.69 4.92 -4.66
C VAL A 112 1.02 3.74 -5.56
N GLN A 113 1.25 2.58 -4.96
CA GLN A 113 1.41 1.33 -5.70
C GLN A 113 0.33 0.35 -5.27
N VAL A 114 -0.56 0.00 -6.20
CA VAL A 114 -1.54 -1.07 -6.03
C VAL A 114 -1.00 -2.27 -6.79
N ARG A 115 -0.68 -3.34 -6.07
CA ARG A 115 -0.45 -4.64 -6.71
C ARG A 115 -1.77 -5.38 -6.77
N ASP A 116 -2.17 -5.79 -7.97
CA ASP A 116 -3.23 -6.77 -8.15
C ASP A 116 -2.88 -8.03 -7.36
N GLY A 117 -3.76 -8.42 -6.44
CA GLY A 117 -3.60 -9.57 -5.56
C GLY A 117 -3.70 -10.91 -6.27
N ARG A 118 -2.90 -11.17 -7.31
CA ARG A 118 -2.62 -12.54 -7.72
C ARG A 118 -1.87 -13.21 -6.57
N ALA A 119 -2.60 -14.03 -5.83
CA ALA A 119 -2.02 -14.96 -4.88
C ALA A 119 -0.89 -15.73 -5.59
N VAL A 120 0.32 -15.60 -5.06
CA VAL A 120 1.34 -16.61 -5.28
C VAL A 120 0.85 -17.85 -4.53
N ALA A 121 0.35 -18.82 -5.29
CA ALA A 121 0.15 -20.16 -4.78
C ALA A 121 1.54 -20.80 -4.65
N GLU A 122 1.96 -21.06 -3.43
CA GLU A 122 2.85 -22.17 -3.08
C GLU A 122 2.05 -23.14 -2.20
#